data_AF-A0A2M7MZ46-F1
#
_entry.id   AF-A0A2M7MZ46-F1
#
_cell.length_a   1.000
_cell.length_b   1.000
_cell.length_c   1.000
_cell.angle_alpha   90.00
_cell.angle_beta   90.00
_cell.angle_gamma   90.00
#
_symmetry.space_group_name_H-M   'P 1'
#
loop_
_entity.id
_entity.type
_entity.pdbx_description
1 polymer ?
#
loop_
_entity_poly.entity_id
_entity_poly.type
_entity_poly.pdbx_seq_one_letter_code
_entity_poly.pdbx_strand_id
1 'polypeptide(L)'
;MSHKHDHLIHAIFQDPISGNIHWRDIESLLHHLGASVEPIQGARYRVLLNGVEGILHHPHHSNVFGKQDIKNLRDYLASARITPSLYEESQKT
;
A
#
# COMPACT_ATOMS: atom_id res chain seq x y z
N MET A 1 18.11 9.90 2.01
CA MET A 1 17.19 8.91 1.39
C MET A 1 15.79 9.46 1.48
N SER A 2 14.92 9.21 0.50
CA SER A 2 13.55 9.73 0.57
C SER A 2 12.77 8.96 1.63
N HIS A 3 12.48 9.59 2.77
CA HIS A 3 11.69 9.00 3.85
C HIS A 3 10.20 8.87 3.50
N LYS A 4 9.78 9.22 2.28
CA LYS A 4 8.37 9.29 1.89
C LYS A 4 7.65 7.95 2.01
N HIS A 5 8.29 6.86 1.53
CA HIS A 5 7.69 5.51 1.59
C HIS A 5 7.60 4.98 3.02
N ASP A 6 8.64 5.23 3.82
CA ASP A 6 8.66 4.91 5.25
C ASP A 6 7.50 5.61 5.99
N HIS A 7 7.36 6.93 5.84
CA HIS A 7 6.25 7.68 6.44
C HIS A 7 4.88 7.17 5.97
N LEU A 8 4.76 6.77 4.71
CA LEU A 8 3.50 6.25 4.17
C LEU A 8 3.16 4.87 4.76
N ILE A 9 4.13 3.97 4.90
CA ILE A 9 3.93 2.67 5.57
C ILE A 9 3.48 2.92 7.02
N HIS A 10 4.18 3.78 7.77
CA HIS A 10 3.75 4.17 9.12
C HIS A 10 2.33 4.75 9.11
N ALA A 11 1.97 5.57 8.13
CA ALA A 11 0.64 6.15 8.02
C ALA A 11 -0.48 5.15 7.70
N ILE A 12 -0.17 4.06 7.00
CA ILE A 12 -1.10 2.95 6.72
C ILE A 12 -1.32 2.11 7.99
N PHE A 13 -0.27 1.90 8.78
CA PHE A 13 -0.29 1.02 9.95
C PHE A 13 -0.68 1.71 11.27
N GLN A 14 -0.63 3.04 11.35
CA GLN A 14 -1.04 3.78 12.55
C GLN A 14 -2.56 3.75 12.79
N ASP A 15 -2.94 3.87 14.06
CA ASP A 15 -4.32 4.11 14.49
C ASP A 15 -4.41 5.43 15.26
N PRO A 16 -5.38 6.32 14.95
CA PRO A 16 -6.42 6.16 13.94
C PRO A 16 -5.88 6.24 12.50
N ILE A 17 -6.57 5.56 11.58
CA ILE A 17 -6.23 5.59 10.15
C ILE A 17 -6.21 7.03 9.61
N SER A 18 -5.10 7.38 8.95
CA SER A 18 -4.93 8.68 8.30
C SER A 18 -5.95 8.88 7.16
N GLY A 19 -6.59 10.05 7.11
CA GLY A 19 -7.64 10.37 6.14
C GLY A 19 -7.16 10.96 4.80
N ASN A 20 -5.87 10.92 4.48
CA ASN A 20 -5.32 11.66 3.34
C ASN A 20 -4.27 10.87 2.52
N ILE A 21 -4.53 9.59 2.29
CA ILE A 21 -3.64 8.71 1.51
C ILE A 21 -4.15 8.63 0.07
N HIS A 22 -3.36 9.08 -0.89
CA HIS A 22 -3.74 9.10 -2.31
C HIS A 22 -3.28 7.84 -3.04
N TRP A 23 -4.07 7.38 -4.04
CA TRP A 23 -3.73 6.22 -4.87
C TRP A 23 -2.34 6.32 -5.47
N ARG A 24 -1.96 7.49 -6.02
CA ARG A 24 -0.62 7.69 -6.61
C ARG A 24 0.52 7.38 -5.63
N ASP A 25 0.31 7.64 -4.33
CA ASP A 25 1.33 7.42 -3.31
C ASP A 25 1.39 5.91 -2.96
N ILE A 26 0.24 5.22 -2.97
CA ILE A 26 0.15 3.76 -2.84
C ILE A 26 0.77 3.05 -4.04
N GLU A 27 0.43 3.45 -5.26
CA GLU A 27 0.98 2.88 -6.49
C GLU A 27 2.50 3.07 -6.54
N SER A 28 2.99 4.26 -6.20
CA SER A 28 4.42 4.54 -6.06
C SER A 28 5.09 3.66 -5.00
N LEU A 29 4.43 3.42 -3.86
CA LEU A 29 4.92 2.52 -2.82
C LEU A 29 4.98 1.07 -3.30
N LEU A 30 3.92 0.58 -3.95
CA LEU A 30 3.87 -0.79 -4.47
C LEU A 30 4.99 -1.05 -5.49
N HIS A 31 5.21 -0.12 -6.42
CA HIS A 31 6.32 -0.22 -7.37
C HIS A 31 7.68 -0.17 -6.68
N HIS A 32 7.86 0.69 -5.66
CA HIS A 32 9.08 0.72 -4.87
C HIS A 32 9.36 -0.62 -4.17
N LEU A 33 8.32 -1.29 -3.67
CA LEU A 33 8.40 -2.61 -3.04
C LEU A 33 8.57 -3.75 -4.06
N GLY A 34 8.63 -3.47 -5.37
CA GLY A 34 8.78 -4.47 -6.41
C GLY A 34 7.49 -5.22 -6.77
N ALA A 35 6.33 -4.68 -6.43
CA ALA A 35 5.05 -5.30 -6.76
C ALA A 35 4.76 -5.21 -8.27
N SER A 36 4.13 -6.25 -8.80
CA SER A 36 3.44 -6.19 -10.10
C SER A 36 2.01 -5.69 -9.87
N VAL A 37 1.59 -4.67 -10.62
CA VAL A 37 0.28 -3.99 -10.47
C VAL A 37 -0.42 -4.02 -11.82
N GLU A 38 -1.52 -4.76 -11.93
CA GLU A 38 -2.25 -4.98 -13.17
C GLU A 38 -3.69 -4.48 -13.06
N PRO A 39 -4.16 -3.59 -13.95
CA PRO A 39 -5.56 -3.16 -13.94
C PRO A 39 -6.48 -4.31 -14.33
N ILE A 40 -7.57 -4.45 -13.59
CA ILE A 40 -8.65 -5.39 -13.88
C ILE A 40 -9.99 -4.65 -13.96
N GLN A 41 -11.08 -5.37 -14.27
CA GLN A 41 -12.41 -4.79 -14.42
C GLN A 41 -12.91 -4.11 -13.13
N GLY A 42 -13.66 -3.02 -13.28
CA GLY A 42 -14.36 -2.36 -12.17
C GLY A 42 -13.48 -1.44 -11.32
N ALA A 43 -12.49 -0.76 -11.93
CA ALA A 43 -11.56 0.14 -11.23
C ALA A 43 -10.81 -0.55 -10.08
N ARG A 44 -10.31 -1.75 -10.37
CA ARG A 44 -9.53 -2.56 -9.43
C ARG A 44 -8.19 -2.89 -10.04
N TYR A 45 -7.26 -3.25 -9.18
CA TYR A 45 -5.93 -3.68 -9.55
C TYR A 45 -5.61 -5.01 -8.87
N ARG A 46 -5.16 -5.99 -9.64
CA ARG A 46 -4.49 -7.16 -9.10
C ARG A 46 -3.07 -6.75 -8.76
N VAL A 47 -2.62 -7.09 -7.55
CA VAL A 47 -1.28 -6.79 -7.06
C VAL A 47 -0.62 -8.08 -6.61
N LEU A 48 0.59 -8.35 -7.12
CA LEU A 48 1.44 -9.45 -6.67
C LEU A 48 2.68 -8.86 -6.01
N LEU A 49 2.87 -9.14 -4.72
CA LEU A 49 4.02 -8.68 -3.93
C LEU A 49 4.51 -9.81 -3.03
N ASN A 50 5.80 -10.13 -3.07
CA ASN A 50 6.41 -11.20 -2.27
C ASN A 50 5.68 -12.56 -2.38
N GLY A 51 5.16 -12.87 -3.57
CA GLY A 51 4.41 -14.10 -3.83
C GLY A 51 2.96 -14.09 -3.31
N VAL A 52 2.49 -12.97 -2.75
CA VAL A 52 1.12 -12.81 -2.27
C VAL A 52 0.31 -11.99 -3.27
N GLU A 53 -0.81 -12.56 -3.74
CA GLU A 53 -1.77 -11.88 -4.61
C GLU A 53 -2.86 -11.20 -3.78
N GLY A 54 -3.19 -9.96 -4.12
CA GLY A 54 -4.31 -9.21 -3.56
C GLY A 54 -5.02 -8.36 -4.61
N ILE A 55 -6.21 -7.87 -4.29
CA ILE A 55 -6.98 -6.95 -5.13
C ILE A 55 -7.15 -5.63 -4.38
N LEU A 56 -6.71 -4.53 -4.99
CA LEU A 56 -6.93 -3.19 -4.49
C LEU A 56 -7.97 -2.46 -5.33
N HIS A 57 -8.75 -1.61 -4.68
CA HIS A 57 -9.73 -0.76 -5.34
C HIS A 57 -9.14 0.62 -5.61
N HIS A 58 -9.37 1.15 -6.80
CA HIS A 58 -9.08 2.53 -7.12
C HIS A 58 -10.20 3.45 -6.57
N PRO A 59 -9.87 4.53 -5.86
CA PRO A 59 -10.88 5.48 -5.41
C PRO A 59 -11.59 6.16 -6.58
N HIS A 60 -12.92 6.12 -6.63
CA HIS A 60 -13.68 6.56 -7.81
C HIS A 60 -13.82 8.09 -7.98
N HIS A 61 -13.64 8.89 -6.91
CA HIS A 61 -13.99 10.33 -6.95
C HIS A 61 -12.86 11.28 -6.52
N SER A 62 -12.09 10.92 -5.50
CA SER A 62 -11.11 11.83 -4.89
C SER A 62 -9.65 11.42 -5.12
N ASN A 63 -9.39 10.26 -5.75
CA ASN A 63 -8.09 9.57 -5.71
C ASN A 63 -7.54 9.35 -4.28
N VAL A 64 -8.35 9.57 -3.23
CA VAL A 64 -8.00 9.36 -1.82
C VAL A 64 -8.66 8.09 -1.33
N PHE A 65 -7.90 7.24 -0.66
CA PHE A 65 -8.40 5.99 -0.10
C PHE A 65 -9.40 6.25 1.03
N GLY A 66 -10.52 5.53 1.01
CA GLY A 66 -11.41 5.46 2.15
C GLY A 66 -10.78 4.68 3.30
N LYS A 67 -11.26 4.88 4.53
CA LYS A 67 -10.75 4.15 5.71
C LYS A 67 -10.81 2.63 5.53
N GLN A 68 -11.85 2.12 4.86
CA GLN A 68 -11.98 0.69 4.60
C GLN A 68 -10.94 0.19 3.60
N ASP A 69 -10.66 0.96 2.55
CA ASP A 69 -9.63 0.59 1.57
C ASP A 69 -8.23 0.60 2.22
N ILE A 70 -7.98 1.52 3.17
CA ILE A 70 -6.72 1.55 3.92
C ILE A 70 -6.60 0.32 4.82
N LYS A 71 -7.68 -0.14 5.48
CA LYS A 71 -7.65 -1.40 6.24
C LYS A 71 -7.31 -2.58 5.35
N ASN A 72 -8.00 -2.70 4.21
CA ASN A 72 -7.74 -3.78 3.26
C ASN A 72 -6.29 -3.74 2.75
N LEU A 73 -5.76 -2.54 2.48
CA LEU A 73 -4.37 -2.34 2.08
C LEU A 73 -3.40 -2.73 3.20
N ARG A 74 -3.67 -2.35 4.46
CA ARG A 74 -2.87 -2.73 5.63
C ARG A 74 -2.78 -4.24 5.77
N ASP A 75 -3.92 -4.93 5.70
CA ASP A 75 -3.98 -6.38 5.82
C ASP A 75 -3.23 -7.07 4.68
N TYR A 76 -3.39 -6.58 3.45
CA TYR A 76 -2.65 -7.05 2.29
C TYR A 76 -1.13 -6.87 2.47
N LEU A 77 -0.65 -5.67 2.81
CA LEU A 77 0.77 -5.42 3.01
C LEU A 77 1.35 -6.29 4.13
N ALA A 78 0.62 -6.45 5.24
CA ALA A 78 1.02 -7.34 6.33
C ALA A 78 1.17 -8.79 5.86
N SER A 79 0.22 -9.29 5.05
CA SER A 79 0.29 -10.64 4.47
C SER A 79 1.48 -10.80 3.51
N ALA A 80 1.81 -9.75 2.76
CA ALA A 80 2.98 -9.67 1.91
C ALA A 80 4.29 -9.38 2.66
N ARG A 81 4.31 -9.51 4.00
CA ARG A 81 5.47 -9.29 4.88
C ARG A 81 6.01 -7.86 4.87
N ILE A 82 5.17 -6.89 4.51
CA ILE A 82 5.47 -5.46 4.60
C ILE A 82 4.75 -4.88 5.82
N THR A 83 5.50 -4.69 6.89
CA THR A 83 5.09 -3.95 8.09
C THR A 83 6.17 -2.91 8.40
N PRO A 84 5.91 -1.87 9.21
CA PRO A 84 6.93 -0.87 9.52
C PRO A 84 8.25 -1.49 9.98
N SER A 85 8.20 -2.41 10.96
CA SER A 85 9.38 -3.11 11.48
C SER A 85 10.16 -3.90 10.41
N LEU A 86 9.49 -4.75 9.63
CA LEU A 86 10.14 -5.57 8.59
C LEU A 86 10.68 -4.70 7.44
N TYR A 87 9.98 -3.62 7.11
CA TYR A 87 10.43 -2.68 6.10
C TYR A 87 11.71 -1.96 6.55
N GLU A 88 11.75 -1.44 7.78
CA GLU A 88 12.94 -0.79 8.34
C GLU A 88 14.16 -1.74 8.41
N GLU A 89 13.94 -3.01 8.72
CA GLU A 89 15.00 -4.04 8.68
C GLU A 89 15.54 -4.24 7.26
N SER A 90 14.67 -4.28 6.25
CA SER A 90 15.07 -4.44 4.84
C SER A 90 15.92 -3.29 4.30
N GLN A 91 15.78 -2.07 4.85
CA GLN A 91 16.52 -0.89 4.41
C GLN A 91 17.93 -0.79 5.04
N LYS A 92 18.24 -1.61 6.05
CA LYS A 92 19.54 -1.60 6.76
C LYS A 92 20.59 -2.51 6.13
N THR A 93 20.21 -3.32 5.15
CA THR A 93 21.06 -4.31 4.46
C THR A 93 21.53 -3.77 3.12
#